data_AF-A0A950FDJ0-F1
#
_entry.id   AF-A0A950FDJ0-F1
#
_cell.length_a   1.000
_cell.length_b   1.000
_cell.length_c   1.000
_cell.angle_alpha   90.00
_cell.angle_beta   90.00
_cell.angle_gamma   90.00
#
_symmetry.space_group_name_H-M   'P 1'
#
loop_
_entity.id
_entity.type
_entity.pdbx_description
1 polymer ?
#
loop_
_entity_poly.entity_id
_entity_poly.type
_entity_poly.pdbx_seq_one_letter_code
_entity_poly.pdbx_strand_id
1 'polypeptide(L)' 'MSTPEFHYRAFLSYSHQDRGWANWLHKALETYRVPGRLVGTRTAAGTI' A
#
# COMPACT_ATOMS: atom_id res chain seq x y z
N MET A 1 -17.68 20.07 14.76
CA MET A 1 -17.11 18.71 14.76
C MET A 1 -15.88 18.71 13.86
N SER A 2 -14.69 18.40 14.39
CA SER A 2 -13.47 18.22 13.58
C SER A 2 -13.43 16.78 13.09
N THR A 3 -13.48 16.59 11.77
CA THR A 3 -13.35 15.27 11.13
C THR A 3 -11.89 14.81 11.25
N PRO A 4 -11.61 13.56 11.66
CA PRO A 4 -10.24 13.08 11.69
C PRO A 4 -9.63 13.11 10.27
N GLU A 5 -8.47 13.75 10.14
CA GLU A 5 -7.72 13.75 8.88
C GLU A 5 -7.05 12.39 8.70
N PHE A 6 -7.67 11.54 7.88
CA PHE A 6 -7.10 10.26 7.52
C PHE A 6 -6.03 10.46 6.44
N HIS A 7 -4.75 10.31 6.79
CA HIS A 7 -3.67 10.25 5.82
C HIS A 7 -3.58 8.86 5.20
N TYR A 8 -4.09 8.73 3.98
CA TYR A 8 -3.97 7.52 3.18
C TYR A 8 -2.67 7.56 2.35
N ARG A 9 -1.89 6.48 2.42
CA ARG A 9 -0.62 6.35 1.67
C ARG A 9 -0.83 5.93 0.21
N ALA A 10 -1.87 5.13 -0.06
CA ALA A 10 -2.19 4.64 -1.39
C ALA A 10 -3.68 4.30 -1.49
N PHE A 11 -4.24 4.44 -2.69
CA PHE A 11 -5.58 3.99 -3.03
C PHE A 11 -5.46 2.84 -4.03
N LEU A 12 -6.15 1.73 -3.76
CA LEU A 12 -6.18 0.57 -4.64
C LEU A 12 -7.55 0.48 -5.32
N SER A 13 -7.61 0.77 -6.62
CA SER A 13 -8.81 0.58 -7.43
C SER A 13 -8.71 -0.74 -8.18
N TYR A 14 -9.65 -1.66 -7.93
CA TYR A 14 -9.73 -2.94 -8.65
C TYR A 14 -11.16 -3.20 -9.15
N SER A 15 -11.26 -3.91 -10.28
CA SER A 15 -12.54 -4.36 -10.81
C SER A 15 -13.07 -5.53 -10.00
N HIS A 16 -14.39 -5.58 -9.82
CA HIS A 16 -15.04 -6.57 -8.96
C HIS A 16 -14.83 -8.04 -9.38
N GLN A 17 -14.43 -8.28 -10.63
CA GLN A 17 -14.05 -9.61 -11.12
C GLN A 17 -12.76 -10.12 -10.46
N ASP A 18 -11.85 -9.22 -10.05
CA ASP A 18 -10.52 -9.56 -9.52
C ASP A 18 -10.49 -9.65 -7.99
N ARG A 19 -11.64 -9.88 -7.34
CA ARG A 19 -11.74 -10.00 -5.87
C ARG A 19 -10.71 -10.96 -5.27
N GLY A 20 -10.42 -12.08 -5.95
CA GLY A 20 -9.43 -13.06 -5.48
C GLY A 20 -8.01 -12.47 -5.47
N TRP A 21 -7.64 -11.78 -6.54
CA TRP A 21 -6.35 -11.09 -6.65
C TRP A 21 -6.25 -9.91 -5.66
N ALA A 22 -7.33 -9.15 -5.49
CA ALA A 22 -7.40 -8.06 -4.52
C ALA A 22 -7.23 -8.57 -3.08
N ASN A 23 -7.86 -9.69 -2.71
CA ASN A 23 -7.72 -10.28 -1.37
C ASN A 23 -6.29 -10.78 -1.12
N TRP A 24 -5.70 -11.44 -2.12
CA TRP A 24 -4.30 -11.84 -2.06
C TRP A 24 -3.37 -10.63 -1.92
N LEU A 25 -3.57 -9.57 -2.71
CA LEU A 25 -2.76 -8.36 -2.67
C LEU A 25 -2.89 -7.64 -1.33
N HIS A 26 -4.08 -7.58 -0.76
CA HIS A 26 -4.31 -6.96 0.56
C HIS A 26 -3.52 -7.71 1.65
N LYS A 27 -3.63 -9.05 1.69
CA LYS A 27 -2.86 -9.89 2.62
C LYS A 27 -1.36 -9.76 2.39
N ALA A 28 -0.94 -9.71 1.13
CA ALA A 28 0.46 -9.55 0.78
C ALA A 28 0.98 -8.20 1.29
N LEU A 29 0.27 -7.10 1.06
CA LEU A 29 0.65 -5.76 1.53
C LEU A 29 0.69 -5.66 3.06
N GLU A 30 -0.25 -6.30 3.77
CA GLU A 30 -0.24 -6.33 5.24
C GLU A 30 0.97 -7.11 5.80
N THR A 31 1.42 -8.15 5.10
CA THR A 31 2.53 -9.01 5.55
C THR A 31 3.88 -8.58 4.98
N TYR A 32 3.88 -7.71 3.97
CA TYR A 32 5.09 -7.30 3.26
C TYR A 32 5.91 -6.35 4.12
N ARG A 33 6.91 -6.90 4.82
CA ARG A 33 7.97 -6.12 5.44
C ARG A 33 8.92 -5.62 4.37
N VAL A 34 8.94 -4.31 4.15
CA VAL A 34 9.98 -3.66 3.35
C VAL A 34 11.35 -3.96 4.00
N PRO A 35 12.29 -4.57 3.26
CA PRO A 35 13.65 -4.77 3.74
C PRO A 35 14.26 -3.45 4.23
N GLY A 36 14.87 -3.43 5.42
CA GLY A 36 15.40 -2.19 6.02
C GLY A 36 16.47 -1.49 5.16
N ARG A 37 17.12 -2.21 4.23
CA ARG A 37 18.05 -1.62 3.24
C ARG A 37 17.35 -0.73 2.21
N LEU A 38 16.06 -0.95 1.98
CA LEU A 38 15.25 -0.22 1.02
C LEU A 38 14.64 1.03 1.66
N VAL A 39 14.38 1.02 2.97
CA VAL A 39 13.85 2.17 3.71
C VAL A 39 14.79 3.38 3.60
N GLY A 40 14.28 4.51 3.10
CA GLY A 40 15.04 5.75 2.89
C GLY A 40 15.86 5.81 1.60
N THR A 41 15.84 4.76 0.77
CA THR A 41 16.52 4.78 -0.53
C THR A 41 15.67 5.56 -1.53
N ARG A 42 16.23 6.61 -2.12
CA ARG A 42 15.54 7.38 -3.16
C ARG A 42 15.55 6.58 -4.46
N THR A 43 14.44 5.94 -4.79
CA THR A 43 14.29 5.23 -6.07
C THR A 43 13.61 6.11 -7.11
N ALA A 44 13.64 5.69 -8.38
CA ALA A 44 12.92 6.37 -9.45
C ALA A 44 11.39 6.46 -9.21
N ALA A 45 10.84 5.59 -8.35
CA ALA A 45 9.42 5.60 -7.96
C ALA A 45 9.14 6.42 -6.67
N GLY A 46 10.16 6.98 -6.03
CA GLY A 46 10.06 7.69 -4.75
C GLY A 46 10.95 7.11 -3.65
N THR A 47 10.89 7.70 -2.46
CA THR A 47 11.57 7.19 -1.27
C THR A 47 10.73 6.06 -0.66
N ILE A 48 11.36 4.91 -0.43
CA ILE A 48 10.73 3.71 0.18
C ILE A 48 10.66 3.82 1.70
#